data_AF-A0A089IDD5-F1
#
_entry.id   AF-A0A089IDD5-F1
#
_cell.length_a   1.000
_cell.length_b   1.000
_cell.length_c   1.000
_cell.angle_alpha   90.00
_cell.angle_beta   90.00
_cell.angle_gamma   90.00
#
_symmetry.space_group_name_H-M   'P 1'
#
loop_
_entity.id
_entity.type
_entity.pdbx_description
1 polymer ?
#
loop_
_entity_poly.entity_id
_entity_poly.type
_entity_poly.pdbx_seq_one_letter_code
_entity_poly.pdbx_strand_id
1 'polypeptide(L)'
;MQRFPTYAARPNLLNEANLLEECDQYQLGWFRSSTNPESILKGFSHLHIKENYKLRAYQYSDGANGNGVVWAIPVNMDLPPANECECLEEHFLIAPKPAFALDDCMQVIDGDKSPISYLQASVAFHDIHEFGAFWHGTSWGRDVILPINEGENADKYQWKMIEDEPATLEPHFYYSNLGNPTIVFHTINDIGTVTMNRYVHTFSKSDYTLRVERTCIATAGGGIIF
;
A
#
# COMPACT_ATOMS: atom_id res chain seq x y z
N MET A 1 1.85 -24.42 -1.77
CA MET A 1 1.07 -23.19 -1.52
C MET A 1 0.78 -23.12 -0.03
N GLN A 2 1.09 -22.00 0.62
CA GLN A 2 0.80 -21.75 2.03
C GLN A 2 -0.35 -20.74 2.13
N ARG A 3 -1.36 -21.01 2.95
CA ARG A 3 -2.50 -20.11 3.18
C ARG A 3 -2.33 -19.37 4.50
N PHE A 4 -2.93 -18.18 4.58
CA PHE A 4 -2.92 -17.35 5.77
C PHE A 4 -4.35 -16.98 6.16
N PRO A 5 -4.65 -16.89 7.47
CA PRO A 5 -5.87 -16.25 7.90
C PRO A 5 -5.80 -14.74 7.65
N THR A 6 -6.94 -14.08 7.47
CA THR A 6 -6.98 -12.63 7.14
C THR A 6 -6.36 -11.73 8.20
N TYR A 7 -6.40 -12.11 9.48
CA TYR A 7 -5.73 -11.35 10.53
C TYR A 7 -4.20 -11.31 10.37
N ALA A 8 -3.60 -12.24 9.62
CA ALA A 8 -2.16 -12.23 9.33
C ALA A 8 -1.76 -11.12 8.33
N ALA A 9 -2.74 -10.55 7.62
CA ALA A 9 -2.56 -9.42 6.71
C ALA A 9 -2.73 -8.06 7.42
N ARG A 10 -2.88 -8.03 8.76
CA ARG A 10 -2.99 -6.78 9.53
C ARG A 10 -1.65 -6.43 10.20
N PRO A 11 -1.37 -5.14 10.43
CA PRO A 11 -0.30 -4.74 11.35
C PRO A 11 -0.46 -5.46 12.69
N ASN A 12 0.62 -6.06 13.17
CA ASN A 12 0.65 -6.91 14.37
C ASN A 12 1.45 -6.31 15.52
N LEU A 13 1.97 -5.10 15.34
CA LEU A 13 2.63 -4.30 16.36
C LEU A 13 1.87 -3.00 16.60
N LEU A 14 1.72 -2.62 17.87
CA LEU A 14 1.24 -1.29 18.24
C LEU A 14 2.32 -0.29 17.86
N ASN A 15 1.94 0.72 17.09
CA ASN A 15 2.85 1.79 16.72
C ASN A 15 2.16 3.14 16.91
N GLU A 16 2.82 4.03 17.65
CA GLU A 16 2.39 5.42 17.76
C GLU A 16 2.90 6.20 16.55
N ALA A 17 2.03 7.01 15.94
CA ALA A 17 2.42 7.86 14.83
C ALA A 17 3.37 8.95 15.36
N ASN A 18 4.65 8.85 15.00
CA ASN A 18 5.64 9.86 15.35
C ASN A 18 5.60 11.00 14.34
N LEU A 19 5.34 12.21 14.84
CA LEU A 19 5.51 13.44 14.10
C LEU A 19 7.02 13.72 13.91
N LEU A 20 7.40 14.05 12.69
CA LEU A 20 8.74 14.50 12.32
C LEU A 20 8.91 16.01 12.58
N GLU A 21 7.87 16.79 12.30
CA GLU A 21 7.84 18.25 12.41
C GLU A 21 6.42 18.71 12.80
N GLU A 22 6.26 19.96 13.23
CA GLU A 22 4.93 20.55 13.46
C GLU A 22 4.19 20.74 12.13
N CYS A 23 2.91 20.36 12.09
CA CYS A 23 2.07 20.43 10.90
C CYS A 23 1.40 21.80 10.77
N ASP A 24 1.68 22.53 9.69
CA ASP A 24 0.90 23.71 9.32
C ASP A 24 -0.30 23.28 8.45
N GLN A 25 -1.49 23.34 9.04
CA GLN A 25 -2.74 22.82 8.48
C GLN A 25 -3.25 23.60 7.26
N TYR A 26 -2.57 24.69 6.90
CA TYR A 26 -2.96 25.60 5.82
C TYR A 26 -2.07 25.51 4.57
N GLN A 27 -1.12 24.56 4.52
CA GLN A 27 -0.28 24.39 3.33
C GLN A 27 -1.09 23.80 2.18
N LEU A 28 -1.15 24.56 1.09
CA LEU A 28 -1.75 24.16 -0.19
C LEU A 28 -0.66 23.69 -1.15
N GLY A 29 -0.96 22.66 -1.95
CA GLY A 29 -0.02 22.03 -2.85
C GLY A 29 0.88 21.01 -2.15
N TRP A 30 2.06 20.75 -2.73
CA TRP A 30 3.03 19.80 -2.21
C TRP A 30 3.92 20.40 -1.13
N PHE A 31 4.07 19.69 -0.01
CA PHE A 31 4.94 20.05 1.10
C PHE A 31 5.53 18.80 1.76
N ARG A 32 6.56 18.96 2.61
CA ARG A 32 7.15 17.82 3.33
C ARG A 32 6.17 17.32 4.38
N SER A 33 5.90 16.02 4.40
CA SER A 33 4.99 15.45 5.38
C SER A 33 5.58 15.56 6.79
N SER A 34 4.76 16.03 7.72
CA SER A 34 5.06 16.01 9.16
C SER A 34 4.92 14.62 9.77
N THR A 35 4.33 13.66 9.07
CA THR A 35 4.17 12.28 9.54
C THR A 35 5.29 11.39 9.01
N ASN A 36 5.85 10.53 9.85
CA ASN A 36 6.87 9.57 9.43
C ASN A 36 6.25 8.35 8.71
N PRO A 37 6.47 8.12 7.40
CA PRO A 37 5.92 6.97 6.68
C PRO A 37 6.51 5.62 7.15
N GLU A 38 7.67 5.63 7.82
CA GLU A 38 8.25 4.41 8.43
C GLU A 38 7.34 3.81 9.51
N SER A 39 6.40 4.59 10.03
CA SER A 39 5.39 4.11 10.98
C SER A 39 4.51 2.99 10.41
N ILE A 40 4.32 2.93 9.09
CA ILE A 40 3.61 1.83 8.43
C ILE A 40 4.39 0.52 8.62
N LEU A 41 5.68 0.52 8.31
CA LEU A 41 6.52 -0.68 8.40
C LEU A 41 6.72 -1.16 9.83
N LYS A 42 6.80 -0.25 10.79
CA LYS A 42 6.89 -0.59 12.22
C LYS A 42 5.68 -1.38 12.73
N GLY A 43 4.55 -1.34 12.02
CA GLY A 43 3.39 -2.17 12.31
C GLY A 43 3.58 -3.66 11.98
N PHE A 44 4.62 -4.04 11.22
CA PHE A 44 4.84 -5.39 10.73
C PHE A 44 6.11 -6.01 11.30
N SER A 45 5.97 -7.08 12.09
CA SER A 45 7.09 -7.68 12.83
C SER A 45 8.19 -8.33 11.99
N HIS A 46 7.94 -8.66 10.72
CA HIS A 46 8.92 -9.29 9.84
C HIS A 46 9.55 -8.32 8.83
N LEU A 47 9.21 -7.04 8.91
CA LEU A 47 9.72 -6.00 8.00
C LEU A 47 10.55 -4.96 8.75
N HIS A 48 11.55 -4.44 8.06
CA HIS A 48 12.33 -3.30 8.51
C HIS A 48 12.91 -2.57 7.30
N ILE A 49 13.49 -1.40 7.54
CA ILE A 49 14.19 -0.61 6.53
C ILE A 49 15.67 -0.94 6.61
N LYS A 50 16.35 -1.08 5.47
CA LYS A 50 17.80 -1.27 5.40
C LYS A 50 18.53 -0.09 6.09
N GLU A 51 19.58 -0.39 6.85
CA GLU A 51 20.26 0.55 7.75
C GLU A 51 20.75 1.86 7.10
N ASN A 52 21.12 1.83 5.82
CA ASN A 52 21.65 3.00 5.10
C ASN A 52 20.57 3.91 4.51
N TYR A 53 19.30 3.60 4.72
CA TYR A 53 18.17 4.31 4.14
C TYR A 53 17.12 4.66 5.20
N LYS A 54 16.28 5.63 4.84
CA LYS A 54 15.09 6.02 5.60
C LYS A 54 13.96 6.35 4.64
N LEU A 55 12.71 6.29 5.12
CA LEU A 55 11.55 6.69 4.32
C LEU A 55 11.10 8.10 4.72
N ARG A 56 10.86 8.96 3.74
CA ARG A 56 10.30 10.30 3.94
C ARG A 56 9.25 10.57 2.88
N ALA A 57 8.30 11.44 3.19
CA ALA A 57 7.18 11.68 2.30
C ALA A 57 6.98 13.16 2.00
N TYR A 58 6.46 13.45 0.81
CA TYR A 58 5.74 14.68 0.54
C TYR A 58 4.24 14.42 0.65
N GLN A 59 3.51 15.42 1.14
CA GLN A 59 2.07 15.46 1.25
C GLN A 59 1.55 16.54 0.30
N TYR A 60 0.45 16.24 -0.38
CA TYR A 60 -0.33 17.18 -1.16
C TYR A 60 -1.63 17.50 -0.43
N SER A 61 -2.05 18.76 -0.48
CA SER A 61 -3.34 19.22 0.02
C SER A 61 -3.95 20.25 -0.93
N ASP A 62 -5.22 20.05 -1.31
CA ASP A 62 -6.03 21.04 -2.02
C ASP A 62 -7.49 20.94 -1.56
N GLY A 63 -7.89 21.91 -0.72
CA GLY A 63 -9.21 21.92 -0.09
C GLY A 63 -9.42 20.69 0.80
N ALA A 64 -10.39 19.85 0.44
CA ALA A 64 -10.68 18.60 1.13
C ALA A 64 -9.91 17.39 0.55
N ASN A 65 -9.08 17.57 -0.48
CA ASN A 65 -8.35 16.48 -1.11
C ASN A 65 -6.92 16.42 -0.60
N GLY A 66 -6.39 15.20 -0.52
CA GLY A 66 -4.98 15.00 -0.24
C GLY A 66 -4.46 13.71 -0.81
N ASN A 67 -3.15 13.71 -1.00
CA ASN A 67 -2.37 12.59 -1.51
C ASN A 67 -0.97 12.68 -0.91
N GLY A 68 -0.16 11.64 -1.06
CA GLY A 68 1.23 11.67 -0.65
C GLY A 68 2.09 10.80 -1.54
N VAL A 69 3.39 11.04 -1.46
CA VAL A 69 4.39 10.20 -2.11
C VAL A 69 5.48 9.90 -1.11
N VAL A 70 5.85 8.63 -0.99
CA VAL A 70 6.91 8.17 -0.10
C VAL A 70 8.17 7.88 -0.93
N TRP A 71 9.29 8.44 -0.48
CA TRP A 71 10.60 8.28 -1.06
C TRP A 71 11.53 7.54 -0.11
N ALA A 72 12.34 6.65 -0.67
CA ALA A 72 13.49 6.08 0.02
C ALA A 72 14.73 6.92 -0.26
N ILE A 73 15.35 7.44 0.80
CA ILE A 73 16.51 8.34 0.72
C ILE A 73 17.64 7.84 1.62
N PRO A 74 18.92 8.20 1.35
CA PRO A 74 20.02 7.90 2.25
C PRO A 74 19.77 8.43 3.66
N VAL A 75 20.16 7.68 4.68
CA VAL A 75 19.87 8.00 6.09
C VAL A 75 20.38 9.38 6.54
N ASN A 76 21.47 9.84 5.94
CA ASN A 76 22.15 11.11 6.23
C ASN A 76 21.66 12.31 5.39
N MET A 77 20.63 12.14 4.57
CA MET A 77 20.02 13.22 3.77
C MET A 77 18.62 13.54 4.26
N ASP A 78 18.11 14.73 3.98
CA ASP A 78 16.73 15.12 4.27
C ASP A 78 16.03 15.59 3.01
N LEU A 79 14.70 15.51 2.99
CA LEU A 79 13.92 15.99 1.86
C LEU A 79 14.11 17.51 1.68
N PRO A 80 14.51 17.97 0.49
CA PRO A 80 14.47 19.39 0.18
C PRO A 80 13.01 19.89 0.14
N PRO A 81 12.78 21.20 0.15
CA PRO A 81 11.48 21.78 -0.18
C PRO A 81 10.93 21.24 -1.52
N ALA A 82 9.60 21.07 -1.61
CA ALA A 82 8.98 20.44 -2.78
C ALA A 82 9.21 21.23 -4.08
N ASN A 83 9.29 22.56 -3.99
CA ASN A 83 9.55 23.47 -5.11
C ASN A 83 11.02 23.45 -5.61
N GLU A 84 11.93 22.78 -4.91
CA GLU A 84 13.32 22.57 -5.32
C GLU A 84 13.53 21.22 -6.00
N CYS A 85 12.50 20.37 -6.04
CA CYS A 85 12.57 19.06 -6.69
C CYS A 85 12.21 19.16 -8.17
N GLU A 86 12.79 18.25 -8.97
CA GLU A 86 12.21 17.93 -10.27
C GLU A 86 10.85 17.25 -10.04
N CYS A 87 9.85 17.65 -10.80
CA CYS A 87 8.54 17.01 -10.73
C CYS A 87 8.40 15.93 -11.79
N LEU A 88 7.82 14.80 -11.42
CA LEU A 88 7.57 13.71 -12.35
C LEU A 88 6.28 13.99 -13.12
N GLU A 89 6.39 14.41 -14.38
CA GLU A 89 5.23 14.73 -15.23
C GLU A 89 4.26 13.54 -15.42
N GLU A 90 4.78 12.31 -15.33
CA GLU A 90 4.00 11.07 -15.48
C GLU A 90 3.28 10.63 -14.18
N HIS A 91 3.57 11.26 -13.03
CA HIS A 91 2.92 10.93 -11.77
C HIS A 91 1.62 11.71 -11.55
N PHE A 92 0.65 11.06 -10.90
CA PHE A 92 -0.58 11.71 -10.44
C PHE A 92 -0.24 12.94 -9.59
N LEU A 93 -0.83 14.09 -9.95
CA LEU A 93 -0.57 15.41 -9.33
C LEU A 93 0.87 15.92 -9.44
N ILE A 94 1.70 15.38 -10.36
CA ILE A 94 3.04 15.89 -10.68
C ILE A 94 3.92 15.93 -9.43
N ALA A 95 4.09 14.76 -8.81
CA ALA A 95 4.72 14.63 -7.50
C ALA A 95 6.22 15.05 -7.51
N PRO A 96 6.71 15.73 -6.45
CA PRO A 96 8.11 16.12 -6.33
C PRO A 96 9.00 14.90 -6.07
N LYS A 97 10.12 14.79 -6.80
CA LYS A 97 11.12 13.75 -6.61
C LYS A 97 12.51 14.34 -6.29
N PRO A 98 13.10 14.04 -5.13
CA PRO A 98 14.48 14.38 -4.85
C PRO A 98 15.44 13.59 -5.76
N ALA A 99 16.46 14.26 -6.31
CA ALA A 99 17.41 13.64 -7.24
C ALA A 99 18.19 12.43 -6.66
N PHE A 100 18.32 12.37 -5.33
CA PHE A 100 19.01 11.28 -4.62
C PHE A 100 18.06 10.19 -4.10
N ALA A 101 16.74 10.32 -4.30
CA ALA A 101 15.78 9.31 -3.91
C ALA A 101 15.83 8.12 -4.88
N LEU A 102 15.61 6.92 -4.36
CA LEU A 102 15.41 5.75 -5.23
C LEU A 102 14.06 5.83 -5.95
N ASP A 103 13.99 5.21 -7.13
CA ASP A 103 12.78 5.16 -7.95
C ASP A 103 11.65 4.35 -7.31
N ASP A 104 12.00 3.31 -6.56
CA ASP A 104 11.05 2.45 -5.87
C ASP A 104 11.47 2.31 -4.40
N CYS A 105 10.61 2.79 -3.49
CA CYS A 105 10.86 2.71 -2.06
C CYS A 105 10.87 1.27 -1.53
N MET A 106 10.24 0.32 -2.22
CA MET A 106 10.28 -1.10 -1.84
C MET A 106 11.70 -1.68 -1.91
N GLN A 107 12.63 -1.04 -2.64
CA GLN A 107 14.04 -1.45 -2.71
C GLN A 107 14.75 -1.41 -1.34
N VAL A 108 14.28 -0.57 -0.41
CA VAL A 108 14.90 -0.42 0.92
C VAL A 108 14.15 -1.17 2.01
N ILE A 109 13.04 -1.81 1.67
CA ILE A 109 12.33 -2.71 2.58
C ILE A 109 13.07 -4.04 2.60
N ASP A 110 13.28 -4.56 3.80
CA ASP A 110 13.87 -5.87 4.02
C ASP A 110 13.16 -6.65 5.13
N GLY A 111 13.51 -7.91 5.26
CA GLY A 111 12.79 -8.88 6.07
C GLY A 111 13.39 -10.28 5.93
N ASP A 112 12.81 -11.23 6.66
CA ASP A 112 13.37 -12.59 6.79
C ASP A 112 13.12 -13.51 5.57
N LYS A 113 12.52 -13.00 4.50
CA LYS A 113 12.13 -13.73 3.27
C LYS A 113 11.21 -14.93 3.54
N SER A 114 10.56 -14.98 4.70
CA SER A 114 9.53 -15.97 4.98
C SER A 114 8.25 -15.65 4.18
N PRO A 115 7.38 -16.65 3.93
CA PRO A 115 6.08 -16.42 3.30
C PRO A 115 5.24 -15.33 3.98
N ILE A 116 5.29 -15.24 5.32
CA ILE A 116 4.56 -14.20 6.07
C ILE A 116 5.15 -12.81 5.83
N SER A 117 6.48 -12.66 5.73
CA SER A 117 7.10 -11.37 5.40
C SER A 117 6.67 -10.85 4.02
N TYR A 118 6.47 -11.73 3.04
CA TYR A 118 5.95 -11.32 1.73
C TYR A 118 4.48 -10.89 1.80
N LEU A 119 3.64 -11.56 2.60
CA LEU A 119 2.27 -11.10 2.84
C LEU A 119 2.26 -9.71 3.50
N GLN A 120 3.08 -9.52 4.54
CA GLN A 120 3.21 -8.22 5.19
C GLN A 120 3.71 -7.15 4.22
N ALA A 121 4.70 -7.46 3.38
CA ALA A 121 5.21 -6.54 2.37
C ALA A 121 4.15 -6.17 1.32
N SER A 122 3.27 -7.11 0.94
CA SER A 122 2.15 -6.84 0.05
C SER A 122 1.16 -5.82 0.61
N VAL A 123 0.87 -5.89 1.90
CA VAL A 123 -0.03 -4.94 2.59
C VAL A 123 0.67 -3.60 2.78
N ALA A 124 1.90 -3.63 3.30
CA ALA A 124 2.71 -2.42 3.49
C ALA A 124 2.92 -1.64 2.18
N PHE A 125 3.07 -2.34 1.05
CA PHE A 125 3.14 -1.71 -0.27
C PHE A 125 1.94 -0.80 -0.51
N HIS A 126 0.71 -1.30 -0.30
CA HIS A 126 -0.50 -0.51 -0.54
C HIS A 126 -0.64 0.63 0.48
N ASP A 127 -0.36 0.36 1.76
CA ASP A 127 -0.39 1.38 2.82
C ASP A 127 0.59 2.53 2.52
N ILE A 128 1.78 2.21 1.99
CA ILE A 128 2.79 3.20 1.58
C ILE A 128 2.31 4.02 0.37
N HIS A 129 1.70 3.36 -0.62
CA HIS A 129 1.22 4.02 -1.84
C HIS A 129 -0.05 4.85 -1.62
N GLU A 130 -0.74 4.64 -0.50
CA GLU A 130 -1.88 5.46 -0.08
C GLU A 130 -1.53 6.44 1.07
N PHE A 131 -0.25 6.53 1.42
CA PHE A 131 0.19 7.45 2.46
C PHE A 131 -0.25 8.88 2.15
N GLY A 132 -0.92 9.53 3.11
CA GLY A 132 -1.39 10.90 2.95
C GLY A 132 -2.66 11.07 2.11
N ALA A 133 -3.23 9.98 1.58
CA ALA A 133 -4.45 10.06 0.80
C ALA A 133 -5.69 10.25 1.67
N PHE A 134 -6.55 11.20 1.28
CA PHE A 134 -7.88 11.37 1.86
C PHE A 134 -8.88 11.84 0.80
N TRP A 135 -10.17 11.57 1.04
CA TRP A 135 -11.27 11.76 0.08
C TRP A 135 -11.03 10.98 -1.24
N HIS A 136 -11.00 11.66 -2.39
CA HIS A 136 -10.87 11.01 -3.69
C HIS A 136 -9.49 10.36 -3.92
N GLY A 137 -8.51 10.65 -3.07
CA GLY A 137 -7.21 9.98 -3.10
C GLY A 137 -7.26 8.53 -2.57
N THR A 138 -8.31 8.16 -1.84
CA THR A 138 -8.41 6.86 -1.17
C THR A 138 -9.01 5.80 -2.10
N SER A 139 -8.37 4.63 -2.15
CA SER A 139 -8.86 3.39 -2.74
C SER A 139 -8.60 2.20 -1.82
N TRP A 140 -7.34 1.94 -1.46
CA TRP A 140 -6.92 0.79 -0.66
C TRP A 140 -7.49 0.82 0.77
N GLY A 141 -7.67 2.00 1.37
CA GLY A 141 -8.23 2.16 2.70
C GLY A 141 -9.70 1.75 2.80
N ARG A 142 -10.33 1.45 1.66
CA ARG A 142 -11.68 0.87 1.53
C ARG A 142 -11.66 -0.61 1.13
N ASP A 143 -10.49 -1.18 0.81
CA ASP A 143 -10.36 -2.61 0.52
C ASP A 143 -10.47 -3.41 1.81
N VAL A 144 -11.38 -4.39 1.82
CA VAL A 144 -11.49 -5.38 2.88
C VAL A 144 -10.95 -6.71 2.36
N ILE A 145 -9.83 -7.16 2.91
CA ILE A 145 -9.21 -8.45 2.56
C ILE A 145 -10.12 -9.61 2.97
N LEU A 146 -10.36 -10.52 2.03
CA LEU A 146 -11.18 -11.72 2.17
C LEU A 146 -10.37 -12.93 2.67
N PRO A 147 -11.02 -13.93 3.29
CA PRO A 147 -12.43 -13.94 3.69
C PRO A 147 -12.72 -13.00 4.87
N ILE A 148 -13.89 -12.37 4.83
CA ILE A 148 -14.41 -11.65 5.98
C ILE A 148 -14.75 -12.69 7.06
N ASN A 149 -14.38 -12.43 8.32
CA ASN A 149 -14.63 -13.34 9.43
C ASN A 149 -16.14 -13.65 9.59
N GLU A 150 -16.45 -14.83 10.13
CA GLU A 150 -17.82 -15.28 10.41
C GLU A 150 -18.60 -14.20 11.20
N GLY A 151 -19.64 -13.63 10.58
CA GLY A 151 -20.51 -12.61 11.17
C GLY A 151 -20.76 -11.37 10.28
N GLU A 152 -19.84 -11.08 9.36
CA GLU A 152 -20.00 -10.01 8.36
C GLU A 152 -20.22 -10.67 6.98
N ASN A 153 -21.47 -10.72 6.55
CA ASN A 153 -21.89 -11.50 5.38
C ASN A 153 -21.32 -10.95 4.06
N ALA A 154 -20.31 -11.62 3.51
CA ALA A 154 -19.93 -11.48 2.09
C ALA A 154 -21.12 -11.78 1.15
N ASP A 155 -22.08 -12.59 1.62
CA ASP A 155 -23.36 -12.89 0.97
C ASP A 155 -24.35 -11.70 0.91
N LYS A 156 -24.00 -10.55 1.51
CA LYS A 156 -24.82 -9.33 1.42
C LYS A 156 -24.96 -8.85 -0.02
N TYR A 157 -23.96 -9.13 -0.85
CA TYR A 157 -23.89 -8.64 -2.21
C TYR A 157 -24.44 -9.68 -3.19
N GLN A 158 -25.33 -9.23 -4.07
CA GLN A 158 -25.75 -10.01 -5.24
C GLN A 158 -24.67 -9.91 -6.30
N TRP A 159 -23.64 -10.75 -6.19
CA TRP A 159 -22.48 -10.72 -7.09
C TRP A 159 -22.86 -11.10 -8.51
N LYS A 160 -22.42 -10.27 -9.45
CA LYS A 160 -22.30 -10.61 -10.87
C LYS A 160 -20.86 -10.97 -11.14
N MET A 161 -20.59 -12.26 -11.26
CA MET A 161 -19.25 -12.78 -11.57
C MET A 161 -18.82 -12.36 -12.98
N ILE A 162 -17.60 -11.86 -13.10
CA ILE A 162 -16.90 -11.56 -14.36
C ILE A 162 -15.96 -12.72 -14.69
N GLU A 163 -15.29 -13.26 -13.69
CA GLU A 163 -14.49 -14.48 -13.75
C GLU A 163 -15.09 -15.58 -12.87
N ASP A 164 -14.60 -16.81 -13.00
CA ASP A 164 -14.97 -17.91 -12.11
C ASP A 164 -14.65 -17.58 -10.65
N GLU A 165 -15.49 -18.08 -9.74
CA GLU A 165 -15.28 -17.89 -8.31
C GLU A 165 -13.95 -18.51 -7.86
N PRO A 166 -13.12 -17.77 -7.08
CA PRO A 166 -11.84 -18.29 -6.63
C PRO A 166 -12.01 -19.52 -5.73
N ALA A 167 -11.32 -20.61 -6.05
CA ALA A 167 -11.29 -21.81 -5.21
C ALA A 167 -10.59 -21.60 -3.85
N THR A 168 -9.94 -20.46 -3.64
CA THR A 168 -9.27 -20.08 -2.39
C THR A 168 -9.38 -18.56 -2.24
N LEU A 169 -10.13 -18.12 -1.23
CA LEU A 169 -10.30 -16.69 -0.93
C LEU A 169 -9.20 -16.18 -0.01
N GLU A 170 -8.70 -17.03 0.89
CA GLU A 170 -7.66 -16.69 1.84
C GLU A 170 -6.39 -16.17 1.16
N PRO A 171 -5.71 -15.18 1.76
CA PRO A 171 -4.40 -14.79 1.30
C PRO A 171 -3.47 -16.02 1.27
N HIS A 172 -2.69 -16.14 0.22
CA HIS A 172 -1.82 -17.30 0.07
C HIS A 172 -0.53 -16.98 -0.68
N PHE A 173 0.49 -17.77 -0.35
CA PHE A 173 1.83 -17.69 -0.88
C PHE A 173 2.19 -18.92 -1.70
N TYR A 174 2.90 -18.70 -2.80
CA TYR A 174 3.60 -19.73 -3.56
C TYR A 174 4.77 -19.12 -4.34
N TYR A 175 5.63 -19.97 -4.89
CA TYR A 175 6.60 -19.53 -5.90
C TYR A 175 6.01 -19.71 -7.29
N SER A 176 6.05 -18.68 -8.13
CA SER A 176 5.63 -18.77 -9.53
C SER A 176 6.47 -19.81 -10.30
N ASN A 177 6.06 -20.16 -11.52
CA ASN A 177 6.82 -21.06 -12.39
C ASN A 177 8.25 -20.55 -12.69
N LEU A 178 8.47 -19.24 -12.58
CA LEU A 178 9.78 -18.62 -12.73
C LEU A 178 10.58 -18.61 -11.43
N GLY A 179 10.01 -19.07 -10.32
CA GLY A 179 10.62 -19.09 -8.98
C GLY A 179 10.54 -17.76 -8.24
N ASN A 180 9.65 -16.85 -8.65
CA ASN A 180 9.42 -15.59 -7.95
C ASN A 180 8.48 -15.82 -6.76
N PRO A 181 8.74 -15.22 -5.58
CA PRO A 181 7.78 -15.25 -4.48
C PRO A 181 6.49 -14.52 -4.90
N THR A 182 5.34 -15.13 -4.66
CA THR A 182 4.04 -14.61 -5.10
C THR A 182 3.02 -14.69 -3.97
N ILE A 183 2.34 -13.56 -3.74
CA ILE A 183 1.20 -13.44 -2.82
C ILE A 183 -0.05 -13.18 -3.65
N VAL A 184 -1.13 -13.88 -3.31
CA VAL A 184 -2.45 -13.64 -3.88
C VAL A 184 -3.44 -13.46 -2.75
N PHE A 185 -4.28 -12.43 -2.85
CA PHE A 185 -5.41 -12.21 -1.97
C PHE A 185 -6.55 -11.54 -2.71
N HIS A 186 -7.73 -11.56 -2.11
CA HIS A 186 -8.92 -10.96 -2.67
C HIS A 186 -9.43 -9.86 -1.73
N THR A 187 -10.03 -8.84 -2.29
CA THR A 187 -10.64 -7.74 -1.53
C THR A 187 -12.05 -7.46 -2.01
N ILE A 188 -12.86 -6.87 -1.14
CA ILE A 188 -14.06 -6.13 -1.52
C ILE A 188 -13.73 -4.64 -1.41
N ASN A 189 -14.02 -3.87 -2.46
CA ASN A 189 -13.98 -2.42 -2.42
C ASN A 189 -15.38 -1.87 -2.64
N ASP A 190 -15.80 -0.89 -1.83
CA ASP A 190 -17.14 -0.31 -1.90
C ASP A 190 -17.20 1.08 -2.51
N ILE A 191 -16.14 1.58 -3.17
CA ILE A 191 -16.16 2.88 -3.87
C ILE A 191 -16.79 2.73 -5.25
N GLY A 192 -17.77 3.58 -5.54
CA GLY A 192 -18.46 3.66 -6.82
C GLY A 192 -19.35 2.45 -7.07
N THR A 193 -18.83 1.45 -7.79
CA THR A 193 -19.50 0.14 -7.92
C THR A 193 -18.80 -0.82 -6.98
N VAL A 194 -19.55 -1.56 -6.17
CA VAL A 194 -18.93 -2.54 -5.28
C VAL A 194 -18.23 -3.60 -6.13
N THR A 195 -16.95 -3.80 -5.88
CA THR A 195 -16.11 -4.75 -6.64
C THR A 195 -15.51 -5.80 -5.72
N MET A 196 -15.38 -7.02 -6.25
CA MET A 196 -14.47 -8.02 -5.72
C MET A 196 -13.23 -8.01 -6.60
N ASN A 197 -12.06 -7.79 -6.01
CA ASN A 197 -10.80 -7.71 -6.72
C ASN A 197 -9.88 -8.84 -6.31
N ARG A 198 -9.13 -9.39 -7.26
CA ARG A 198 -7.98 -10.26 -7.03
C ARG A 198 -6.71 -9.46 -7.18
N TYR A 199 -5.84 -9.51 -6.19
CA TYR A 199 -4.49 -8.96 -6.24
C TYR A 199 -3.48 -10.09 -6.37
N VAL A 200 -2.56 -9.96 -7.32
CA VAL A 200 -1.41 -10.85 -7.48
C VAL A 200 -0.15 -10.02 -7.36
N HIS A 201 0.58 -10.22 -6.27
CA HIS A 201 1.83 -9.54 -5.96
C HIS A 201 2.97 -10.49 -6.28
N THR A 202 3.77 -10.18 -7.30
CA THR A 202 4.94 -10.98 -7.69
C THR A 202 6.20 -10.23 -7.34
N PHE A 203 6.94 -10.74 -6.37
CA PHE A 203 8.17 -10.14 -5.87
C PHE A 203 9.39 -10.49 -6.73
N SER A 204 10.40 -9.64 -6.70
CA SER A 204 11.74 -9.98 -7.16
C SER A 204 12.29 -11.18 -6.36
N LYS A 205 13.28 -11.86 -6.94
CA LYS A 205 14.00 -12.94 -6.25
C LYS A 205 15.02 -12.41 -5.24
N SER A 206 15.50 -11.18 -5.44
CA SER A 206 16.58 -10.59 -4.65
C SER A 206 16.10 -9.77 -3.46
N ASP A 207 14.91 -9.17 -3.56
CA ASP A 207 14.41 -8.16 -2.63
C ASP A 207 12.88 -8.11 -2.61
N TYR A 208 12.31 -7.11 -1.93
CA TYR A 208 10.87 -6.93 -1.80
C TYR A 208 10.26 -6.00 -2.86
N THR A 209 11.00 -5.60 -3.91
CA THR A 209 10.37 -4.95 -5.06
C THR A 209 9.37 -5.92 -5.71
N LEU A 210 8.28 -5.39 -6.23
CA LEU A 210 7.18 -6.22 -6.73
C LEU A 210 6.44 -5.59 -7.90
N ARG A 211 5.81 -6.45 -8.69
CA ARG A 211 4.74 -6.09 -9.61
C ARG A 211 3.40 -6.47 -8.99
N VAL A 212 2.43 -5.57 -9.08
CA VAL A 212 1.05 -5.81 -8.66
C VAL A 212 0.15 -5.90 -9.88
N GLU A 213 -0.65 -6.96 -9.95
CA GLU A 213 -1.73 -7.11 -10.90
C GLU A 213 -3.05 -7.14 -10.12
N ARG A 214 -3.95 -6.20 -10.43
CA ARG A 214 -5.31 -6.17 -9.89
C ARG A 214 -6.30 -6.53 -10.97
N THR A 215 -7.18 -7.49 -10.68
CA THR A 215 -8.25 -7.90 -11.59
C THR A 215 -9.60 -7.78 -10.87
N CYS A 216 -10.56 -7.08 -11.47
CA CYS A 216 -11.94 -7.08 -10.98
C CYS A 216 -12.61 -8.38 -11.43
N ILE A 217 -12.96 -9.25 -10.48
CA ILE A 217 -13.49 -10.60 -10.74
C ILE A 217 -15.00 -10.69 -10.54
N ALA A 218 -15.59 -9.75 -9.81
CA ALA A 218 -17.04 -9.62 -9.68
C ALA A 218 -17.44 -8.17 -9.38
N THR A 219 -18.67 -7.82 -9.73
CA THR A 219 -19.29 -6.55 -9.35
C THR A 219 -20.61 -6.79 -8.64
N ALA A 220 -21.01 -5.85 -7.79
CA ALA A 220 -22.33 -5.82 -7.18
C ALA A 220 -22.94 -4.42 -7.34
N GLY A 221 -23.97 -4.09 -6.56
CA GLY A 221 -24.68 -2.81 -6.65
C GLY A 221 -23.82 -1.57 -6.38
N GLY A 222 -24.48 -0.42 -6.31
CA GLY A 222 -23.82 0.85 -5.99
C GLY A 222 -23.16 0.84 -4.62
N GLY A 223 -21.98 1.43 -4.56
CA GLY A 223 -21.18 1.68 -3.36
C GLY A 223 -21.22 3.15 -2.94
N ILE A 224 -20.22 3.57 -2.17
CA ILE A 224 -20.04 4.95 -1.72
C ILE A 224 -19.47 5.83 -2.83
N ILE A 225 -19.83 7.11 -2.83
CA ILE A 225 -19.25 8.12 -3.71
C ILE A 225 -18.74 9.24 -2.78
N PHE A 226 -17.47 9.58 -2.92
CA PHE A 226 -16.87 10.75 -2.29
C PHE A 226 -17.26 12.03 -3.05
#